data_AF-A0A958YLU3-F1
#
_entry.id   AF-A0A958YLU3-F1
#
_cell.length_a   1.000
_cell.length_b   1.000
_cell.length_c   1.000
_cell.angle_alpha   90.00
_cell.angle_beta   90.00
_cell.angle_gamma   90.00
#
_symmetry.space_group_name_H-M   'P 1'
#
loop_
_entity.id
_entity.type
_entity.pdbx_description
1 polymer ?
#
loop_
_entity_poly.entity_id
_entity_poly.type
_entity_poly.pdbx_seq_one_letter_code
_entity_poly.pdbx_strand_id
1 'polypeptide(L)' 'MKTTLLKTQMFLVASLVVLGCNDSDKKTTDYEPQVTIEAQIEKGKNLVNAMGCNDCHSPKVMTDRGPIPDPN' A
#
# COMPACT_ATOMS: atom_id res chain seq x y z
N MET A 1 -12.84 8.35 43.97
CA MET A 1 -11.65 8.70 43.17
C MET A 1 -11.27 7.60 42.18
N LYS A 2 -11.02 6.35 42.59
CA LYS A 2 -10.69 5.23 41.67
C LYS A 2 -11.77 4.94 40.61
N THR A 3 -13.04 5.00 41.01
CA THR A 3 -14.21 4.79 40.11
C THR A 3 -14.43 5.95 39.14
N THR A 4 -14.04 7.16 39.52
CA THR A 4 -14.05 8.34 38.63
C THR A 4 -12.97 8.20 37.57
N LEU A 5 -11.76 7.77 37.97
CA LEU A 5 -10.60 7.56 37.11
C LEU A 5 -10.87 6.46 36.05
N LEU A 6 -11.50 5.36 36.46
CA LEU A 6 -11.91 4.26 35.59
C LEU A 6 -12.96 4.69 34.54
N LYS A 7 -13.92 5.54 34.94
CA LYS A 7 -14.94 6.07 34.01
C LYS A 7 -14.34 7.01 32.97
N THR A 8 -13.41 7.89 33.35
CA THR A 8 -12.69 8.76 32.39
C THR A 8 -11.87 7.96 31.39
N GLN A 9 -11.20 6.88 31.83
CA GLN A 9 -10.40 6.06 30.94
C GLN A 9 -11.26 5.28 29.94
N MET A 10 -12.43 4.79 30.37
CA MET A 10 -13.40 4.14 29.49
C MET A 10 -13.97 5.09 28.43
N PHE A 11 -14.24 6.35 28.81
CA PHE A 11 -14.77 7.37 27.90
C PHE A 11 -13.74 7.80 26.84
N LEU A 12 -12.46 7.88 27.22
CA LEU A 12 -11.36 8.21 26.32
C LEU A 12 -11.16 7.13 25.25
N VAL A 13 -11.13 5.85 25.66
CA VAL A 13 -10.97 4.72 24.74
C VAL A 13 -12.15 4.62 23.78
N ALA A 14 -13.38 4.84 24.27
CA ALA A 14 -14.57 4.84 23.43
C ALA A 14 -14.50 5.93 22.34
N SER A 15 -14.05 7.16 22.66
CA SER A 15 -13.89 8.24 21.69
C SER A 15 -12.86 7.92 20.60
N LEU A 16 -11.74 7.27 20.94
CA LEU A 16 -10.73 6.87 19.94
C LEU A 16 -11.28 5.82 18.97
N VAL A 17 -12.13 4.91 19.44
CA VAL A 17 -12.71 3.86 18.59
C VAL A 17 -13.69 4.45 17.57
N VAL A 18 -14.50 5.46 17.93
CA VAL A 18 -15.47 6.05 16.98
C VAL A 18 -14.79 6.84 15.86
N LEU A 19 -13.58 7.36 16.07
CA LEU A 19 -12.80 8.04 15.02
C LEU A 19 -12.17 7.06 14.01
N GLY A 20 -12.00 5.79 14.38
CA GLY A 20 -11.38 4.77 13.51
C GLY A 20 -12.34 4.13 12.50
N CYS A 21 -13.65 4.15 12.76
CA CYS A 21 -14.66 3.64 11.84
C CYS A 21 -15.18 4.79 10.96
N ASN A 22 -14.43 5.12 9.91
CA ASN A 22 -14.90 5.95 8.80
C ASN A 22 -14.89 5.08 7.53
N ASP A 23 -15.93 4.27 7.36
CA ASP A 23 -16.19 3.58 6.11
C ASP A 23 -16.76 4.61 5.13
N SER A 24 -15.85 5.25 4.40
CA SER A 24 -16.23 6.09 3.28
C SER A 24 -16.71 5.16 2.17
N ASP A 25 -18.01 5.18 1.89
CA ASP A 25 -18.64 4.54 0.74
C ASP A 25 -17.71 4.67 -0.48
N LYS A 26 -17.02 3.57 -0.83
CA LYS A 26 -16.22 3.50 -2.04
C LYS A 26 -17.16 3.49 -3.23
N LYS A 27 -17.57 4.68 -3.65
CA LYS A 27 -18.27 4.90 -4.90
C LYS A 27 -17.34 4.43 -6.03
N THR A 28 -17.59 3.22 -6.53
CA THR A 28 -16.98 2.69 -7.75
C THR A 28 -17.60 3.40 -8.95
N THR A 29 -17.31 4.69 -9.09
CA THR A 29 -17.60 5.44 -10.32
C THR A 29 -16.42 6.35 -10.54
N ASP A 30 -15.47 5.88 -11.33
CA ASP A 30 -15.04 6.57 -12.54
C ASP A 30 -13.76 5.87 -12.99
N TYR A 31 -13.70 5.59 -14.28
CA TYR A 31 -12.50 5.16 -14.97
C TYR A 31 -11.36 6.10 -14.56
N GLU A 32 -10.46 5.58 -13.71
CA GLU A 32 -9.22 6.26 -13.35
C GLU A 32 -8.51 6.56 -14.67
N PRO A 33 -7.96 7.77 -14.89
CA PRO A 33 -7.22 8.07 -16.11
C PRO A 33 -6.20 6.95 -16.31
N GLN A 34 -6.31 6.22 -17.43
CA GLN A 34 -5.45 5.08 -17.71
C GLN A 34 -4.02 5.53 -17.52
N VAL A 35 -3.41 5.09 -16.43
CA VAL A 35 -1.99 5.24 -16.23
C VAL A 35 -1.36 4.56 -17.45
N THR A 36 -0.63 5.33 -18.24
CA THR A 36 -0.02 4.77 -19.44
C THR A 36 0.93 3.65 -19.04
N ILE A 37 1.18 2.70 -19.93
CA ILE A 37 2.10 1.60 -19.66
C ILE A 37 3.48 2.15 -19.26
N GLU A 38 3.91 3.24 -19.89
CA GLU A 38 5.17 3.92 -19.60
C GLU A 38 5.18 4.50 -18.17
N ALA A 39 4.12 5.20 -17.77
CA ALA A 39 3.99 5.75 -16.42
C ALA A 39 3.96 4.64 -15.36
N GLN A 40 3.36 3.49 -15.68
CA GLN A 40 3.33 2.33 -14.80
C GLN A 40 4.71 1.66 -14.69
N ILE A 41 5.45 1.54 -15.80
CA ILE A 41 6.82 1.02 -15.83
C ILE A 41 7.76 1.93 -15.03
N GLU A 42 7.68 3.24 -15.21
CA GLU A 42 8.51 4.21 -14.48
C GLU A 42 8.25 4.15 -12.97
N LYS A 43 6.97 4.10 -12.58
CA LYS A 43 6.59 3.90 -11.18
C LYS A 43 7.14 2.58 -10.62
N GLY A 44 7.03 1.48 -11.36
CA GLY A 44 7.56 0.17 -10.97
C GLY A 44 9.07 0.20 -10.74
N LYS A 45 9.83 0.82 -11.65
CA LYS A 45 11.28 1.01 -11.53
C LYS A 45 11.63 1.77 -10.24
N ASN A 46 10.92 2.86 -9.95
CA ASN A 46 11.15 3.66 -8.75
C ASN A 46 10.92 2.84 -7.47
N LEU A 47 9.88 2.00 -7.43
CA LEU A 47 9.59 1.14 -6.28
C LEU A 47 10.66 0.06 -6.07
N VAL A 48 11.09 -0.63 -7.13
CA VAL A 48 12.12 -1.67 -7.06
C VAL A 48 13.43 -1.09 -6.50
N ASN A 49 13.84 0.07 -7.01
CA ASN A 49 15.05 0.76 -6.56
C ASN A 49 14.93 1.25 -5.11
N ALA A 50 13.79 1.84 -4.72
CA ALA A 50 13.60 2.37 -3.37
C ALA A 50 13.57 1.25 -2.31
N MET A 51 13.03 0.08 -2.66
CA MET A 51 12.91 -1.06 -1.76
C MET A 51 14.13 -1.99 -1.81
N GLY A 52 15.12 -1.74 -2.67
CA GLY A 52 16.30 -2.58 -2.84
C GLY A 52 15.98 -4.00 -3.33
N CYS A 53 14.85 -4.20 -4.00
CA CYS A 53 14.45 -5.54 -4.43
C CYS A 53 15.48 -6.15 -5.39
N ASN A 54 16.13 -5.30 -6.19
CA ASN A 54 17.15 -5.67 -7.15
C ASN A 54 18.55 -5.88 -6.53
N ASP A 55 18.74 -5.70 -5.22
CA ASP A 55 20.03 -5.93 -4.56
C ASP A 55 20.31 -7.43 -4.40
N CYS A 56 19.27 -8.24 -4.20
CA CYS A 56 19.35 -9.70 -4.06
C CYS A 56 18.61 -10.46 -5.17
N HIS A 57 17.60 -9.86 -5.81
CA HIS A 57 16.85 -10.49 -6.90
C HIS A 57 17.15 -9.80 -8.22
N SER A 58 17.77 -10.51 -9.16
CA SER A 58 17.86 -9.98 -10.52
C SER A 58 16.44 -9.82 -11.12
N PRO A 59 16.12 -8.65 -11.73
CA PRO A 59 14.89 -8.46 -12.50
C PRO A 59 14.74 -9.55 -13.56
N LYS A 60 13.52 -9.81 -14.03
CA LYS A 60 13.31 -10.83 -15.06
C LYS A 60 13.33 -10.23 -16.45
N VAL A 61 13.98 -10.92 -17.38
CA VAL A 61 13.90 -10.67 -18.83
C VAL A 61 12.98 -11.71 -19.47
N MET A 62 12.09 -11.27 -20.36
CA MET A 62 11.18 -12.16 -21.10
C MET A 62 11.91 -12.81 -22.28
N THR A 63 11.86 -14.14 -22.38
CA THR A 63 12.41 -14.91 -23.50
C THR A 63 11.31 -15.76 -24.17
N ASP A 64 11.64 -16.39 -25.29
CA ASP A 64 10.74 -17.34 -25.99
C ASP A 64 10.29 -18.51 -25.10
N ARG A 65 11.04 -18.83 -24.03
CA ARG A 65 10.71 -19.88 -23.05
C ARG A 65 10.14 -19.32 -21.74
N GLY A 66 9.78 -18.04 -21.70
CA GLY A 66 9.25 -17.35 -20.52
C GLY A 66 10.28 -16.47 -19.80
N PRO A 67 9.93 -15.92 -18.63
CA PRO A 67 10.78 -15.00 -17.89
C PRO A 67 11.93 -15.72 -17.17
N ILE A 68 13.16 -15.25 -17.38
CA ILE A 68 14.38 -15.71 -16.68
C ILE A 68 15.04 -14.53 -15.93
N PRO A 69 15.85 -14.76 -14.89
CA PRO A 69 16.64 -13.69 -14.26
C PRO A 69 17.54 -12.98 -15.29
N ASP A 70 17.64 -11.65 -15.20
CA ASP A 70 18.57 -10.85 -16.01
C ASP A 70 20.00 -11.30 -15.68
N PRO A 71 20.79 -11.71 -16.69
CA PRO A 71 22.17 -12.15 -16.47
C PRO A 71 23.14 -11.01 -16.16
N ASN A 72 22.73 -9.74 -16.25
CA ASN A 72 23.60 -8.56 -16.05
C ASN A 72 23.35 -7.85 -14.71
#